data_AF-A0A4P7RDP0-F1
#
_entry.id   AF-A0A4P7RDP0-F1
#
_cell.length_a   1.000
_cell.length_b   1.000
_cell.length_c   1.000
_cell.angle_alpha   90.00
_cell.angle_beta   90.00
_cell.angle_gamma   90.00
#
_symmetry.space_group_name_H-M   'P 1'
#
loop_
_entity.id
_entity.type
_entity.pdbx_description
1 polymer ?
#
loop_
_entity_poly.entity_id
_entity_poly.type
_entity_poly.pdbx_seq_one_letter_code
_entity_poly.pdbx_strand_id
1 'polypeptide(L)'
;MPRHEASGEASLSPSPVTASASAPFRDIALAHAVRLLEEAGALDDAGEMTLAHARQHSEQDRILERARLLGARLGLLTDWSRLRGALWLAAVLTVVLAYGLAGGLLAKALGTGQTINAALAFVAVLGVPVVALLLWLLWASGAVLFSSGAAPWSLGQFMLGLAARLPWLHGPHSLNLLRGIHAVLRDNRLGLWLFGAISHALWVLAFSLMLVTLLVLFSFQSYQLTWETTILDADFFERFLAVTGWLPQALGFVVPQSVTVNGAAGAVLNSAPPSLPIALWLLACTLLYGLLPRLLAFGVCAVVWFLRAGRLRLDTRDPYFRQLAARFAAMAPATVVDAEHAAPREPGRLFRTPVPGVPVPGVLIGFELPAEAAWPPAGLDAALYEQVHRISGTMSERLQLLTALASGPPANVLVVFTAAASPDRGAERFLRQVCAEVAACALWPQASSNPKQDKPERWAEWLNATDLKAVAWCPAPADAQRWLEARAHG
;
A
#
# COMPACT_ATOMS: atom_id res chain seq x y z
N MET A 1 18.53 53.19 -25.51
CA MET A 1 18.01 51.99 -26.19
C MET A 1 19.09 50.93 -26.21
N PRO A 2 18.82 49.66 -25.85
CA PRO A 2 18.35 49.20 -24.55
C PRO A 2 19.41 48.31 -23.83
N ARG A 3 19.41 48.34 -22.49
CA ARG A 3 20.08 47.34 -21.64
C ARG A 3 19.15 46.13 -21.52
N HIS A 4 19.67 44.94 -21.80
CA HIS A 4 19.00 43.67 -21.53
C HIS A 4 19.05 43.36 -20.03
N GLU A 5 17.88 43.33 -19.39
CA GLU A 5 17.67 42.74 -18.07
C GLU A 5 17.66 41.22 -18.20
N ALA A 6 18.48 40.54 -17.39
CA ALA A 6 18.49 39.11 -17.26
C ALA A 6 17.41 38.71 -16.24
N SER A 7 16.36 38.04 -16.72
CA SER A 7 15.33 37.41 -15.92
C SER A 7 15.93 36.22 -15.15
N GLY A 8 16.06 36.36 -13.84
CA GLY A 8 16.35 35.24 -12.94
C GLY A 8 15.05 34.50 -12.59
N GLU A 9 14.73 33.44 -13.32
CA GLU A 9 13.73 32.46 -12.89
C GLU A 9 14.30 31.65 -11.71
N ALA A 10 13.90 32.00 -10.50
CA ALA A 10 14.12 31.18 -9.32
C ALA A 10 13.22 29.94 -9.42
N SER A 11 13.84 28.82 -9.80
CA SER A 11 13.33 27.46 -9.71
C SER A 11 12.77 27.17 -8.30
N LEU A 12 11.44 27.17 -8.17
CA LEU A 12 10.72 26.62 -7.03
C LEU A 12 10.90 25.10 -7.03
N SER A 13 11.80 24.63 -6.17
CA SER A 13 11.94 23.20 -5.87
C SER A 13 10.69 22.74 -5.11
N PRO A 14 9.98 21.68 -5.54
CA PRO A 14 8.84 21.17 -4.79
C PRO A 14 9.30 20.57 -3.46
N SER A 15 8.71 21.02 -2.36
CA SER A 15 8.88 20.46 -1.02
C SER A 15 8.67 18.94 -1.02
N PRO A 16 9.47 18.16 -0.28
CA PRO A 16 9.38 16.72 -0.29
C PRO A 16 8.06 16.28 0.35
N VAL A 17 7.12 15.79 -0.46
CA VAL A 17 6.01 14.94 0.00
C VAL A 17 6.66 13.84 0.84
N THR A 18 6.43 13.82 2.15
CA THR A 18 6.89 12.75 3.02
C THR A 18 6.37 11.43 2.46
N ALA A 19 7.23 10.69 1.76
CA ALA A 19 6.87 9.43 1.17
C ALA A 19 6.46 8.49 2.32
N SER A 20 5.16 8.20 2.46
CA SER A 20 4.71 7.19 3.43
C SER A 20 5.55 5.92 3.28
N ALA A 21 5.94 5.37 4.43
CA ALA A 21 6.80 4.20 4.49
C ALA A 21 6.17 3.01 3.77
N SER A 22 7.01 2.07 3.33
CA SER A 22 6.50 0.80 2.82
C SER A 22 5.79 0.02 3.91
N ALA A 23 4.79 -0.75 3.52
CA ALA A 23 3.98 -1.56 4.41
C ALA A 23 4.19 -3.05 4.15
N PRO A 24 4.15 -3.90 5.20
CA PRO A 24 4.31 -5.34 5.04
C PRO A 24 3.12 -5.94 4.28
N PHE A 25 3.40 -6.90 3.40
CA PHE A 25 2.42 -7.58 2.55
C PHE A 25 1.18 -8.08 3.32
N ARG A 26 1.39 -8.66 4.51
CA ARG A 26 0.30 -9.16 5.36
C ARG A 26 -0.70 -8.07 5.71
N ASP A 27 -0.23 -6.88 6.10
CA ASP A 27 -1.10 -5.84 6.62
C ASP A 27 -1.94 -5.23 5.49
N ILE A 28 -1.36 -5.09 4.30
CA ILE A 28 -2.10 -4.68 3.09
C ILE A 28 -3.15 -5.75 2.72
N ALA A 29 -2.76 -7.03 2.77
CA ALA A 29 -3.70 -8.13 2.49
C ALA A 29 -4.86 -8.17 3.49
N LEU A 30 -4.59 -7.91 4.78
CA LEU A 30 -5.62 -7.76 5.81
C LEU A 30 -6.52 -6.56 5.54
N ALA A 31 -5.98 -5.41 5.10
CA ALA A 31 -6.79 -4.25 4.75
C ALA A 31 -7.75 -4.54 3.60
N HIS A 32 -7.31 -5.24 2.54
CA HIS A 32 -8.21 -5.69 1.48
C HIS A 32 -9.22 -6.76 1.96
N ALA A 33 -8.84 -7.64 2.88
CA ALA A 33 -9.76 -8.63 3.44
C ALA A 33 -10.88 -7.98 4.28
N VAL A 34 -10.54 -6.98 5.09
CA VAL A 34 -11.50 -6.17 5.87
C VAL A 34 -12.40 -5.38 4.94
N ARG A 35 -11.87 -4.77 3.88
CA ARG A 35 -12.68 -4.12 2.85
C ARG A 35 -13.74 -5.06 2.27
N LEU A 36 -13.35 -6.28 1.87
CA LEU A 36 -14.28 -7.26 1.30
C LEU A 36 -15.36 -7.70 2.30
N LEU A 37 -15.04 -7.71 3.60
CA LEU A 37 -16.02 -7.98 4.65
C LEU A 37 -17.02 -6.81 4.78
N GLU A 38 -16.55 -5.57 4.70
CA GLU A 38 -17.40 -4.37 4.79
C GLU A 38 -18.31 -4.17 3.58
N GLU A 39 -17.84 -4.55 2.39
CA GLU A 39 -18.66 -4.59 1.19
C GLU A 39 -19.80 -5.61 1.31
N ALA A 40 -19.62 -6.68 2.10
CA ALA A 40 -20.66 -7.67 2.39
C ALA A 40 -21.58 -7.25 3.56
N GLY A 41 -21.10 -6.40 4.47
CA GLY A 41 -21.89 -5.86 5.58
C GLY A 41 -21.07 -4.92 6.46
N ALA A 42 -21.65 -3.78 6.84
CA ALA A 42 -20.96 -2.76 7.64
C ALA A 42 -20.46 -3.31 8.99
N LEU A 43 -19.21 -3.03 9.32
CA LEU A 43 -18.59 -3.39 10.59
C LEU A 43 -18.57 -2.18 11.53
N ASP A 44 -18.85 -2.38 12.82
CA ASP A 44 -18.62 -1.34 13.84
C ASP A 44 -17.14 -1.24 14.16
N ASP A 45 -16.50 -0.15 13.74
CA ASP A 45 -15.05 0.06 13.79
C ASP A 45 -14.64 1.29 14.61
N ALA A 46 -15.56 1.93 15.33
CA ALA A 46 -15.32 3.22 15.98
C ALA A 46 -14.18 3.16 17.01
N GLY A 47 -14.12 2.08 17.78
CA GLY A 47 -13.05 1.83 18.76
C GLY A 47 -11.69 1.61 18.10
N GLU A 48 -11.64 0.79 17.06
CA GLU A 48 -10.42 0.49 16.29
C GLU A 48 -9.89 1.72 15.56
N MET A 49 -10.78 2.55 14.99
CA MET A 49 -10.39 3.82 14.38
C MET A 49 -9.80 4.79 15.40
N THR A 50 -10.42 4.92 16.58
CA THR A 50 -9.90 5.80 17.65
C THR A 50 -8.51 5.37 18.10
N LEU A 51 -8.31 4.07 18.34
CA LEU A 51 -7.00 3.52 18.70
C LEU A 51 -5.96 3.70 17.60
N ALA A 52 -6.33 3.44 16.34
CA ALA A 52 -5.42 3.62 15.20
C ALA A 52 -5.03 5.09 15.01
N HIS A 53 -5.98 6.02 15.17
CA HIS A 53 -5.73 7.45 15.09
C HIS A 53 -4.76 7.94 16.16
N ALA A 54 -4.90 7.43 17.39
CA ALA A 54 -4.03 7.79 18.53
C ALA A 54 -2.61 7.20 18.42
N ARG A 55 -2.46 6.00 17.83
CA ARG A 55 -1.17 5.28 17.76
C ARG A 55 -0.31 5.63 16.55
N GLN A 56 -0.92 6.11 15.48
CA GLN A 56 -0.26 6.29 14.19
C GLN A 56 -0.44 7.70 13.66
N HIS A 57 0.59 8.23 13.00
CA HIS A 57 0.59 9.59 12.47
C HIS A 57 0.31 9.65 10.98
N SER A 58 0.77 8.65 10.21
CA SER A 58 0.54 8.61 8.76
C SER A 58 -0.85 8.04 8.43
N GLU A 59 -1.47 8.53 7.36
CA GLU A 59 -2.78 8.05 6.89
C GLU A 59 -2.76 6.55 6.59
N GLN A 60 -1.73 6.09 5.87
CA GLN A 60 -1.57 4.68 5.53
C GLN A 60 -1.46 3.83 6.80
N ASP A 61 -0.63 4.23 7.76
CA ASP A 61 -0.40 3.42 8.96
C ASP A 61 -1.63 3.38 9.86
N ARG A 62 -2.45 4.43 9.89
CA ARG A 62 -3.77 4.44 10.55
C ARG A 62 -4.72 3.42 9.92
N ILE A 63 -4.81 3.39 8.60
CA ILE A 63 -5.66 2.41 7.89
C ILE A 63 -5.18 0.98 8.16
N LEU A 64 -3.88 0.74 8.09
CA LEU A 64 -3.29 -0.58 8.33
C LEU A 64 -3.45 -1.02 9.79
N GLU A 65 -3.24 -0.13 10.76
CA GLU A 65 -3.44 -0.42 12.18
C GLU A 65 -4.90 -0.76 12.48
N ARG A 66 -5.86 0.00 11.93
CA ARG A 66 -7.28 -0.34 12.03
C ARG A 66 -7.57 -1.73 11.45
N ALA A 67 -7.02 -2.05 10.28
CA ALA A 67 -7.19 -3.37 9.68
C ALA A 67 -6.57 -4.50 10.54
N ARG A 68 -5.46 -4.25 11.23
CA ARG A 68 -4.89 -5.20 12.21
C ARG A 68 -5.78 -5.40 13.42
N LEU A 69 -6.30 -4.31 14.00
CA LEU A 69 -7.19 -4.37 15.17
C LEU A 69 -8.49 -5.11 14.85
N LEU A 70 -9.14 -4.75 13.74
CA LEU A 70 -10.32 -5.48 13.25
C LEU A 70 -9.97 -6.92 12.88
N GLY A 71 -8.82 -7.15 12.24
CA GLY A 71 -8.37 -8.48 11.90
C GLY A 71 -8.09 -9.37 13.11
N ALA A 72 -7.64 -8.81 14.23
CA ALA A 72 -7.52 -9.52 15.49
C ALA A 72 -8.90 -9.87 16.05
N ARG A 73 -9.82 -8.89 16.11
CA ARG A 73 -11.18 -9.08 16.64
C ARG A 73 -11.99 -10.10 15.84
N LEU A 74 -11.85 -10.09 14.51
CA LEU A 74 -12.57 -10.99 13.59
C LEU A 74 -11.87 -12.34 13.39
N GLY A 75 -10.69 -12.56 13.99
CA GLY A 75 -9.93 -13.81 13.84
C GLY A 75 -9.19 -13.97 12.51
N LEU A 76 -9.08 -12.92 11.69
CA LEU A 76 -8.29 -12.93 10.44
C LEU A 76 -6.81 -13.21 10.66
N LEU A 77 -6.24 -12.81 11.81
CA LEU A 77 -4.86 -13.15 12.17
C LEU A 77 -4.68 -14.67 12.40
N THR A 78 -5.69 -15.32 12.95
CA THR A 78 -5.73 -16.78 13.12
C THR A 78 -5.93 -17.48 11.78
N ASP A 79 -6.76 -16.92 10.89
CA ASP A 79 -6.92 -17.44 9.53
C ASP A 79 -5.60 -17.30 8.73
N TRP A 80 -4.86 -16.21 8.93
CA TRP A 80 -3.53 -16.03 8.34
C TRP A 80 -2.53 -17.08 8.83
N SER A 81 -2.48 -17.35 10.14
CA SER A 81 -1.58 -18.35 10.70
C SER A 81 -1.92 -19.76 10.23
N ARG A 82 -3.23 -20.10 10.14
CA ARG A 82 -3.73 -21.36 9.56
C ARG A 82 -3.31 -21.51 8.10
N LEU A 83 -3.52 -20.47 7.29
CA LEU A 83 -3.10 -20.48 5.88
C LEU A 83 -1.59 -20.69 5.76
N ARG A 84 -0.78 -19.99 6.58
CA ARG A 84 0.68 -20.18 6.59
C ARG A 84 1.07 -21.62 6.96
N GLY A 85 0.41 -22.21 7.95
CA GLY A 85 0.61 -23.61 8.32
C GLY A 85 0.26 -24.58 7.19
N ALA A 86 -0.87 -24.36 6.52
CA ALA A 86 -1.30 -25.16 5.37
C ALA A 86 -0.32 -25.05 4.20
N LEU A 87 0.20 -23.85 3.92
CA LEU A 87 1.24 -23.63 2.91
C LEU A 87 2.54 -24.36 3.25
N TRP A 88 2.95 -24.35 4.52
CA TRP A 88 4.14 -25.07 4.97
C TRP A 88 3.96 -26.59 4.86
N LEU A 89 2.81 -27.12 5.27
CA LEU A 89 2.48 -28.53 5.10
C LEU A 89 2.44 -28.92 3.61
N ALA A 90 1.82 -28.10 2.76
CA ALA A 90 1.80 -28.32 1.32
C ALA A 90 3.22 -28.33 0.72
N ALA A 91 4.11 -27.44 1.19
CA ALA A 91 5.51 -27.45 0.79
C ALA A 91 6.20 -28.77 1.17
N VAL A 92 6.03 -29.24 2.42
CA VAL A 92 6.57 -30.53 2.88
C VAL A 92 6.02 -31.69 2.04
N LEU A 93 4.70 -31.76 1.84
CA LEU A 93 4.07 -32.80 1.02
C LEU A 93 4.57 -32.77 -0.42
N THR A 94 4.83 -31.59 -0.98
CA THR A 94 5.40 -31.46 -2.32
C THR A 94 6.83 -31.98 -2.37
N VAL A 95 7.65 -31.74 -1.34
CA VAL A 95 9.00 -32.33 -1.24
C VAL A 95 8.92 -33.85 -1.18
N VAL A 96 8.03 -34.41 -0.35
CA VAL A 96 7.82 -35.85 -0.23
C VAL A 96 7.35 -36.45 -1.56
N LEU A 97 6.39 -35.81 -2.24
CA LEU A 97 5.90 -36.25 -3.54
C LEU A 97 6.97 -36.17 -4.62
N ALA A 98 7.76 -35.09 -4.66
CA ALA A 98 8.87 -34.94 -5.60
C ALA A 98 9.92 -36.03 -5.40
N TYR A 99 10.26 -36.35 -4.15
CA TYR A 99 11.14 -37.47 -3.82
C TYR A 99 10.57 -38.82 -4.27
N GLY A 100 9.28 -39.07 -3.99
CA GLY A 100 8.60 -40.31 -4.40
C GLY A 100 8.51 -40.48 -5.92
N LEU A 101 8.22 -39.40 -6.66
CA LEU A 101 8.16 -39.40 -8.12
C LEU A 101 9.56 -39.58 -8.74
N ALA A 102 10.59 -38.94 -8.19
CA ALA A 102 11.96 -39.15 -8.62
C ALA A 102 12.39 -40.62 -8.42
N GLY A 103 12.07 -41.21 -7.26
CA GLY A 103 12.31 -42.63 -7.00
C GLY A 103 11.49 -43.58 -7.89
N GLY A 104 10.24 -43.24 -8.20
CA GLY A 104 9.35 -44.06 -9.03
C GLY A 104 9.70 -44.04 -10.52
N LEU A 105 10.08 -42.89 -11.07
CA LEU A 105 10.58 -42.77 -12.45
C LEU A 105 11.89 -43.52 -12.61
N LEU A 106 12.75 -43.48 -11.58
CA LEU A 106 13.98 -44.25 -11.53
C LEU A 106 13.70 -45.75 -11.50
N ALA A 107 12.83 -46.24 -10.60
CA ALA A 107 12.47 -47.66 -10.53
C ALA A 107 11.90 -48.19 -11.85
N LYS A 108 11.17 -47.36 -12.62
CA LYS A 108 10.68 -47.73 -13.95
C LYS A 108 11.74 -47.70 -15.04
N ALA A 109 12.63 -46.71 -15.02
CA ALA A 109 13.76 -46.64 -15.96
C ALA A 109 14.78 -47.77 -15.71
N LEU A 110 14.81 -48.30 -14.49
CA LEU A 110 15.69 -49.38 -14.06
C LEU A 110 15.28 -50.78 -14.52
N GLY A 111 14.06 -50.97 -15.06
CA GLY A 111 13.63 -52.25 -15.66
C GLY A 111 13.95 -53.50 -14.80
N THR A 112 13.90 -54.69 -15.40
CA THR A 112 14.38 -55.92 -14.78
C THR A 112 15.88 -56.18 -15.05
N GLY A 113 16.60 -55.22 -15.64
CA GLY A 113 18.01 -55.34 -16.04
C GLY A 113 18.79 -54.03 -15.87
N GLN A 114 20.11 -54.12 -15.71
CA GLN A 114 21.00 -52.96 -15.45
C GLN A 114 21.30 -52.09 -16.70
N THR A 115 20.47 -52.14 -17.75
CA THR A 115 20.65 -51.36 -18.98
C THR A 115 19.76 -50.12 -18.96
N ILE A 116 20.34 -48.95 -19.21
CA ILE A 116 19.63 -47.67 -19.24
C ILE A 116 19.89 -47.00 -20.59
N ASN A 117 18.82 -46.66 -21.31
CA ASN A 117 18.93 -45.88 -22.54
C ASN A 117 19.25 -44.41 -22.23
N ALA A 118 20.41 -43.94 -22.67
CA ALA A 118 20.92 -42.61 -22.34
C ALA A 118 20.09 -41.47 -22.94
N ALA A 119 19.65 -41.62 -24.20
CA ALA A 119 18.80 -40.62 -24.86
C ALA A 119 17.41 -40.55 -24.22
N LEU A 120 16.82 -41.69 -23.90
CA LEU A 120 15.54 -41.75 -23.20
C LEU A 120 15.65 -41.16 -21.79
N ALA A 121 16.73 -41.46 -21.07
CA ALA A 121 16.99 -40.87 -19.76
C ALA A 121 17.12 -39.35 -19.84
N PHE A 122 17.86 -38.82 -20.81
CA PHE A 122 17.95 -37.39 -21.07
C PHE A 122 16.57 -36.76 -21.32
N VAL A 123 15.77 -37.34 -22.22
CA VAL A 123 14.44 -36.82 -22.57
C VAL A 123 13.49 -36.91 -21.37
N ALA A 124 13.55 -37.98 -20.58
CA ALA A 124 12.74 -38.14 -19.38
C ALA A 124 13.10 -37.09 -18.31
N VAL A 125 14.39 -36.80 -18.13
CA VAL A 125 14.86 -35.84 -17.13
C VAL A 125 14.65 -34.38 -17.57
N LEU A 126 14.84 -34.05 -18.85
CA LEU A 126 14.86 -32.66 -19.33
C LEU A 126 13.69 -32.26 -20.23
N GLY A 127 12.99 -33.19 -20.88
CA GLY A 127 11.97 -32.89 -21.88
C GLY A 127 10.84 -31.99 -21.37
N VAL A 128 10.04 -32.50 -20.42
CA VAL A 128 8.93 -31.72 -19.83
C VAL A 128 9.44 -30.46 -19.10
N PRO A 129 10.52 -30.53 -18.29
CA PRO A 129 11.03 -29.35 -17.62
C PRO A 129 11.50 -28.24 -18.57
N VAL A 130 12.13 -28.56 -19.72
CA VAL A 130 12.55 -27.54 -20.69
C VAL A 130 11.33 -26.87 -21.32
N VAL A 131 10.32 -27.64 -21.75
CA VAL A 131 9.07 -27.07 -22.30
C VAL A 131 8.39 -26.16 -21.27
N ALA A 132 8.29 -26.60 -20.01
CA ALA A 132 7.72 -25.79 -18.93
C ALA A 132 8.51 -24.49 -18.67
N LEU A 133 9.85 -24.51 -18.83
CA LEU A 133 10.67 -23.31 -18.72
C LEU A 133 10.40 -22.34 -19.88
N LEU A 134 10.34 -22.85 -21.12
CA LEU A 134 10.06 -22.04 -22.31
C LEU A 134 8.70 -21.37 -22.22
N LEU A 135 7.65 -22.12 -21.84
CA LEU A 135 6.31 -21.57 -21.62
C LEU A 135 6.29 -20.47 -20.56
N TRP A 136 7.06 -20.65 -19.48
CA TRP A 136 7.19 -19.62 -18.45
C TRP A 136 7.92 -18.37 -18.97
N LEU A 137 8.99 -18.52 -19.75
CA LEU A 137 9.71 -17.39 -20.38
C LEU A 137 8.83 -16.62 -21.37
N LEU A 138 8.02 -17.33 -22.17
CA LEU A 138 7.01 -16.74 -23.06
C LEU A 138 5.98 -15.95 -22.26
N TRP A 139 5.49 -16.51 -21.16
CA TRP A 139 4.54 -15.81 -20.29
C TRP A 139 5.16 -14.59 -19.59
N ALA A 140 6.39 -14.72 -19.08
CA ALA A 140 7.11 -13.64 -18.41
C ALA A 140 7.43 -12.49 -19.36
N SER A 141 7.90 -12.79 -20.57
CA SER A 141 8.13 -11.77 -21.62
C SER A 141 6.84 -11.08 -22.03
N GLY A 142 5.76 -11.83 -22.24
CA GLY A 142 4.45 -11.25 -22.52
C GLY A 142 3.95 -10.32 -21.41
N ALA A 143 4.13 -10.69 -20.14
CA ALA A 143 3.71 -9.88 -19.00
C ALA A 143 4.54 -8.59 -18.82
N VAL A 144 5.79 -8.58 -19.29
CA VAL A 144 6.66 -7.38 -19.29
C VAL A 144 6.36 -6.48 -20.49
N LEU A 145 6.08 -7.06 -21.66
CA LEU A 145 5.87 -6.33 -22.91
C LEU A 145 4.44 -5.77 -23.06
N PHE A 146 3.43 -6.50 -22.58
CA PHE A 146 2.03 -6.09 -22.70
C PHE A 146 1.51 -5.58 -21.35
N SER A 147 1.31 -4.27 -21.26
CA SER A 147 0.81 -3.58 -20.06
C SER A 147 -0.68 -3.79 -19.80
N SER A 148 -1.41 -4.39 -20.75
CA SER A 148 -2.84 -4.67 -20.72
C SER A 148 -3.12 -5.88 -19.82
N GLY A 149 -3.56 -5.57 -18.60
CA GLY A 149 -3.87 -6.55 -17.57
C GLY A 149 -5.14 -7.33 -17.87
N ALA A 150 -4.99 -8.53 -18.40
CA ALA A 150 -5.84 -9.68 -18.09
C ALA A 150 -5.22 -10.91 -18.75
N ALA A 151 -4.51 -11.73 -17.98
CA ALA A 151 -4.33 -13.12 -18.41
C ALA A 151 -5.73 -13.77 -18.41
N PRO A 152 -6.24 -14.29 -19.54
CA PRO A 152 -7.62 -14.79 -19.66
C PRO A 152 -7.93 -15.94 -18.68
N TRP A 153 -6.89 -16.65 -18.24
CA TRP A 153 -6.96 -17.72 -17.26
C TRP A 153 -6.19 -17.29 -16.02
N SER A 154 -6.85 -16.58 -15.11
CA SER A 154 -6.19 -16.23 -13.85
C SER A 154 -6.04 -17.50 -13.01
N LEU A 155 -4.86 -18.09 -13.03
CA LEU A 155 -4.46 -19.19 -12.16
C LEU A 155 -4.84 -18.91 -10.69
N GLY A 156 -4.84 -17.63 -10.29
CA GLY A 156 -5.34 -17.16 -9.00
C GLY A 156 -6.80 -17.53 -8.72
N GLN A 157 -7.73 -17.33 -9.66
CA GLN A 157 -9.15 -17.72 -9.48
C GLN A 157 -9.33 -19.23 -9.44
N PHE A 158 -8.59 -19.99 -10.25
CA PHE A 158 -8.62 -21.45 -10.21
C PHE A 158 -8.09 -21.98 -8.87
N MET A 159 -6.96 -21.46 -8.39
CA MET A 159 -6.40 -21.80 -7.08
C MET A 159 -7.30 -21.38 -5.93
N LEU A 160 -7.98 -20.22 -6.02
CA LEU A 160 -9.00 -19.79 -5.05
C LEU A 160 -10.19 -20.76 -5.04
N GLY A 161 -10.64 -21.23 -6.21
CA GLY A 161 -11.69 -22.23 -6.34
C GLY A 161 -11.30 -23.58 -5.76
N LEU A 162 -10.04 -23.99 -5.90
CA LEU A 162 -9.51 -25.21 -5.28
C LEU A 162 -9.40 -25.04 -3.76
N ALA A 163 -8.85 -23.92 -3.28
CA ALA A 163 -8.73 -23.61 -1.87
C ALA A 163 -10.09 -23.57 -1.15
N ALA A 164 -11.13 -23.09 -1.83
CA ALA A 164 -12.51 -23.09 -1.32
C ALA A 164 -13.13 -24.48 -1.15
N ARG A 165 -12.52 -25.54 -1.73
CA ARG A 165 -12.96 -26.94 -1.61
C ARG A 165 -12.19 -27.72 -0.56
N LEU A 166 -11.15 -27.14 0.06
CA LEU A 166 -10.28 -27.83 1.01
C LEU A 166 -10.76 -27.59 2.45
N PRO A 167 -11.34 -28.59 3.15
CA PRO A 167 -11.99 -28.43 4.47
C PRO A 167 -11.09 -27.80 5.55
N TRP A 168 -9.79 -28.07 5.50
CA TRP A 168 -8.81 -27.57 6.46
C TRP A 168 -8.44 -26.08 6.26
N LEU A 169 -8.89 -25.45 5.18
CA LEU A 169 -8.74 -24.01 4.93
C LEU A 169 -9.98 -23.20 5.37
N HIS A 170 -11.07 -23.84 5.84
CA HIS A 170 -12.28 -23.15 6.26
C HIS A 170 -12.10 -22.48 7.63
N GLY A 171 -11.57 -21.25 7.62
CA GLY A 171 -11.82 -20.25 8.65
C GLY A 171 -13.05 -19.41 8.31
N PRO A 172 -13.72 -18.77 9.28
CA PRO A 172 -14.92 -17.96 9.05
C PRO A 172 -14.70 -16.85 8.00
N HIS A 173 -13.47 -16.35 7.85
CA HIS A 173 -13.12 -15.30 6.88
C HIS A 173 -11.92 -15.65 5.98
N SER A 174 -11.54 -16.93 5.95
CA SER A 174 -10.42 -17.46 5.15
C SER A 174 -10.48 -17.10 3.67
N LEU A 175 -11.67 -17.18 3.05
CA LEU A 175 -11.87 -16.82 1.64
C LEU A 175 -11.67 -15.33 1.38
N ASN A 176 -12.11 -14.46 2.29
CA ASN A 176 -11.89 -13.02 2.18
C ASN A 176 -10.41 -12.67 2.35
N LEU A 177 -9.70 -13.40 3.21
CA LEU A 177 -8.25 -13.28 3.34
C LEU A 177 -7.52 -13.69 2.06
N LEU A 178 -7.89 -14.83 1.47
CA LEU A 178 -7.30 -15.29 0.20
C LEU A 178 -7.59 -14.32 -0.95
N ARG A 179 -8.79 -13.76 -1.01
CA ARG A 179 -9.15 -12.71 -1.98
C ARG A 179 -8.38 -11.41 -1.73
N GLY A 180 -8.16 -11.05 -0.47
CA GLY A 180 -7.30 -9.91 -0.09
C GLY A 180 -5.84 -10.11 -0.54
N ILE A 181 -5.26 -11.29 -0.31
CA ILE A 181 -3.94 -11.67 -0.82
C ILE A 181 -3.91 -11.56 -2.35
N HIS A 182 -4.92 -12.10 -3.03
CA HIS A 182 -5.01 -12.04 -4.49
C HIS A 182 -5.10 -10.60 -5.01
N ALA A 183 -5.85 -9.72 -4.33
CA ALA A 183 -5.92 -8.30 -4.66
C ALA A 183 -4.52 -7.65 -4.60
N VAL A 184 -3.78 -7.85 -3.50
CA VAL A 184 -2.41 -7.31 -3.37
C VAL A 184 -1.50 -7.82 -4.49
N LEU A 185 -1.54 -9.13 -4.80
CA LEU A 185 -0.72 -9.73 -5.84
C LEU A 185 -1.07 -9.20 -7.25
N ARG A 186 -2.37 -8.98 -7.52
CA ARG A 186 -2.86 -8.47 -8.79
C ARG A 186 -2.51 -7.00 -8.96
N ASP A 187 -2.88 -6.18 -7.98
CA ASP A 187 -2.77 -4.72 -8.04
C ASP A 187 -1.29 -4.30 -8.11
N ASN A 188 -0.40 -5.07 -7.47
CA ASN A 188 1.04 -4.85 -7.52
C ASN A 188 1.77 -5.72 -8.55
N ARG A 189 1.06 -6.48 -9.41
CA ARG A 189 1.66 -7.37 -10.43
C ARG A 189 2.78 -8.27 -9.87
N LEU A 190 2.56 -8.82 -8.68
CA LEU A 190 3.51 -9.68 -7.98
C LEU A 190 3.27 -11.17 -8.25
N GLY A 191 2.12 -11.54 -8.82
CA GLY A 191 1.76 -12.94 -9.08
C GLY A 191 2.81 -13.71 -9.90
N LEU A 192 3.28 -13.14 -11.02
CA LEU A 192 4.33 -13.74 -11.87
C LEU A 192 5.57 -14.13 -11.06
N TRP A 193 6.04 -13.21 -10.21
CA TRP A 193 7.27 -13.35 -9.46
C TRP A 193 7.10 -14.31 -8.28
N LEU A 194 5.98 -14.23 -7.54
CA LEU A 194 5.72 -15.14 -6.42
C LEU A 194 5.52 -16.58 -6.90
N PHE A 195 4.60 -16.80 -7.85
CA PHE A 195 4.33 -18.15 -8.36
C PHE A 195 5.50 -18.68 -9.20
N GLY A 196 6.22 -17.81 -9.91
CA GLY A 196 7.49 -18.15 -10.57
C GLY A 196 8.54 -18.63 -9.59
N ALA A 197 8.77 -17.89 -8.49
CA ALA A 197 9.72 -18.29 -7.45
C ALA A 197 9.34 -19.64 -6.83
N ILE A 198 8.06 -19.86 -6.47
CA ILE A 198 7.60 -21.14 -5.92
C ILE A 198 7.82 -22.27 -6.94
N SER A 199 7.38 -22.09 -8.18
CA SER A 199 7.52 -23.09 -9.24
C SER A 199 8.99 -23.45 -9.50
N HIS A 200 9.86 -22.45 -9.66
CA HIS A 200 11.27 -22.70 -9.89
C HIS A 200 11.99 -23.29 -8.68
N ALA A 201 11.62 -22.93 -7.44
CA ALA A 201 12.15 -23.58 -6.25
C ALA A 201 11.81 -25.08 -6.22
N LEU A 202 10.58 -25.45 -6.61
CA LEU A 202 10.19 -26.86 -6.73
C LEU A 202 11.00 -27.58 -7.82
N TRP A 203 11.22 -26.95 -8.96
CA TRP A 203 12.09 -27.51 -10.00
C TRP A 203 13.54 -27.67 -9.55
N VAL A 204 14.10 -26.67 -8.86
CA VAL A 204 15.45 -26.71 -8.28
C VAL A 204 15.58 -27.88 -7.31
N LEU A 205 14.59 -28.04 -6.42
CA LEU A 205 14.56 -29.16 -5.48
C LEU A 205 14.50 -30.51 -6.22
N ALA A 206 13.60 -30.65 -7.20
CA ALA A 206 13.45 -31.88 -7.98
C ALA A 206 14.74 -32.23 -8.74
N PHE A 207 15.38 -31.26 -9.39
CA PHE A 207 16.67 -31.47 -10.08
C PHE A 207 17.81 -31.77 -9.12
N SER A 208 17.83 -31.15 -7.93
CA SER A 208 18.83 -31.45 -6.90
C SER A 208 18.69 -32.89 -6.40
N LEU A 209 17.47 -33.32 -6.10
CA LEU A 209 17.18 -34.71 -5.71
C LEU A 209 17.52 -35.70 -6.83
N MET A 210 17.20 -35.35 -8.09
CA MET A 210 17.55 -36.15 -9.26
C MET A 210 19.07 -36.29 -9.41
N LEU A 211 19.83 -35.19 -9.32
CA LEU A 211 21.29 -35.20 -9.40
C LEU A 211 21.91 -36.04 -8.29
N VAL A 212 21.46 -35.87 -7.04
CA VAL A 212 21.93 -36.69 -5.91
C VAL A 212 21.65 -38.16 -6.16
N THR A 213 20.45 -38.49 -6.65
CA THR A 213 20.04 -39.86 -6.97
C THR A 213 20.90 -40.46 -8.07
N LEU A 214 21.10 -39.75 -9.19
CA LEU A 214 21.95 -40.18 -10.30
C LEU A 214 23.40 -40.37 -9.85
N LEU A 215 23.94 -39.46 -9.01
CA LEU A 215 25.27 -39.57 -8.45
C LEU A 215 25.42 -40.82 -7.58
N VAL A 216 24.47 -41.08 -6.67
CA VAL A 216 24.47 -42.29 -5.84
C VAL A 216 24.40 -43.53 -6.72
N LEU A 217 23.46 -43.57 -7.67
CA LEU A 217 23.29 -44.70 -8.57
C LEU A 217 24.54 -44.99 -9.39
N PHE A 218 25.11 -44.00 -10.06
CA PHE A 218 26.31 -44.19 -10.88
C PHE A 218 27.57 -44.44 -10.06
N SER A 219 27.59 -44.10 -8.77
CA SER A 219 28.71 -44.40 -7.88
C SER A 219 28.67 -45.83 -7.32
N PHE A 220 27.47 -46.34 -7.01
CA PHE A 220 27.31 -47.62 -6.29
C PHE A 220 26.79 -48.76 -7.16
N GLN A 221 26.33 -48.50 -8.39
CA GLN A 221 25.81 -49.52 -9.30
C GLN A 221 26.43 -49.43 -10.69
N SER A 222 26.73 -50.60 -11.27
CA SER A 222 27.29 -50.72 -12.62
C SER A 222 26.18 -50.72 -13.68
N TYR A 223 25.72 -49.55 -14.09
CA TYR A 223 24.77 -49.45 -15.20
C TYR A 223 25.46 -49.52 -16.56
N GLN A 224 24.84 -50.24 -17.49
CA GLN A 224 25.18 -50.20 -18.91
C GLN A 224 24.34 -49.12 -19.57
N LEU A 225 24.97 -47.99 -19.89
CA LEU A 225 24.31 -46.88 -20.59
C LEU A 225 24.42 -47.09 -22.10
N THR A 226 23.29 -47.30 -22.78
CA THR A 226 23.23 -47.65 -24.19
C THR A 226 22.49 -46.60 -25.02
N TRP A 227 22.70 -46.64 -26.34
CA TRP A 227 22.03 -45.81 -27.33
C TRP A 227 21.08 -46.65 -28.19
N GLU A 228 20.29 -47.52 -27.57
CA GLU A 228 19.43 -48.48 -28.27
C GLU A 228 18.12 -47.85 -28.74
N THR A 229 17.66 -48.21 -29.93
CA THR A 229 16.45 -47.64 -30.54
C THR A 229 16.00 -48.51 -31.70
N THR A 230 14.69 -48.57 -31.92
CA THR A 230 14.11 -49.30 -33.06
C THR A 230 13.98 -48.43 -34.30
N ILE A 231 13.96 -47.10 -34.15
CA ILE A 231 13.55 -46.15 -35.21
C ILE A 231 14.70 -45.22 -35.64
N LEU A 232 15.60 -44.88 -34.72
CA LEU A 232 16.61 -43.84 -34.94
C LEU A 232 17.96 -44.48 -35.31
N ASP A 233 18.72 -43.81 -36.17
CA ASP A 233 20.04 -44.26 -36.63
C ASP A 233 21.20 -43.69 -35.79
N ALA A 234 22.42 -44.13 -36.08
CA ALA A 234 23.62 -43.65 -35.40
C ALA A 234 23.87 -42.15 -35.66
N ASP A 235 23.66 -41.70 -36.91
CA ASP A 235 23.82 -40.29 -37.30
C ASP A 235 22.91 -39.35 -36.49
N PHE A 236 21.68 -39.78 -36.17
CA PHE A 236 20.81 -39.04 -35.27
C PHE A 236 21.45 -38.84 -33.89
N PHE A 237 21.99 -39.90 -33.28
CA PHE A 237 22.58 -39.78 -31.94
C PHE A 237 23.88 -39.01 -31.93
N GLU A 238 24.70 -39.10 -32.98
CA GLU A 238 25.91 -38.26 -33.11
C GLU A 238 25.53 -36.77 -33.14
N ARG A 239 24.52 -36.40 -33.92
CA ARG A 239 23.99 -35.02 -33.93
C ARG A 239 23.37 -34.64 -32.59
N PHE A 240 22.58 -35.52 -31.99
CA PHE A 240 21.96 -35.29 -30.70
C PHE A 240 23.01 -35.04 -29.61
N LEU A 241 24.07 -35.84 -29.58
CA LEU A 241 25.18 -35.71 -28.65
C LEU A 241 26.00 -34.45 -28.92
N ALA A 242 26.23 -34.08 -30.18
CA ALA A 242 26.90 -32.84 -30.52
C ALA A 242 26.11 -31.61 -30.01
N VAL A 243 24.79 -31.58 -30.20
CA VAL A 243 23.93 -30.47 -29.77
C VAL A 243 23.82 -30.40 -28.25
N THR A 244 23.53 -31.52 -27.59
CA THR A 244 23.35 -31.57 -26.14
C THR A 244 24.68 -31.55 -25.38
N GLY A 245 25.77 -31.99 -26.00
CA GLY A 245 27.11 -32.01 -25.42
C GLY A 245 27.85 -30.70 -25.55
N TRP A 246 27.42 -29.79 -26.43
CA TRP A 246 28.16 -28.55 -26.74
C TRP A 246 28.45 -27.68 -25.51
N LEU A 247 27.43 -27.34 -24.70
CA LEU A 247 27.64 -26.49 -23.51
C LEU A 247 28.45 -27.21 -22.41
N PRO A 248 28.14 -28.47 -22.03
CA PRO A 248 29.00 -29.23 -21.14
C PRO A 248 30.47 -29.26 -21.59
N GLN A 249 30.71 -29.58 -22.86
CA GLN A 249 32.07 -29.66 -23.42
C GLN A 249 32.78 -28.30 -23.38
N ALA A 250 32.08 -27.21 -23.74
CA ALA A 250 32.63 -25.86 -23.67
C ALA A 250 33.02 -25.44 -22.24
N LEU A 251 32.34 -25.99 -21.21
CA LEU A 251 32.65 -25.78 -19.80
C LEU A 251 33.66 -26.79 -19.23
N GLY A 252 34.20 -27.68 -20.05
CA GLY A 252 35.22 -28.66 -19.66
C GLY A 252 34.69 -29.95 -19.03
N PHE A 253 33.39 -30.23 -19.14
CA PHE A 253 32.83 -31.52 -18.71
C PHE A 253 33.19 -32.63 -19.71
N VAL A 254 33.34 -33.85 -19.19
CA VAL A 254 33.54 -35.04 -20.03
C VAL A 254 32.24 -35.38 -20.76
N VAL A 255 32.33 -35.48 -22.08
CA VAL A 255 31.23 -35.85 -22.98
C VAL A 255 31.72 -36.99 -23.88
N PRO A 256 30.88 -38.02 -24.17
CA PRO A 256 31.23 -39.05 -25.13
C PRO A 256 31.60 -38.44 -26.49
N GLN A 257 32.64 -38.98 -27.14
CA GLN A 257 33.14 -38.45 -28.42
C GLN A 257 32.46 -39.10 -29.64
N SER A 258 31.83 -40.25 -29.44
CA SER A 258 31.14 -41.01 -30.48
C SER A 258 30.06 -41.88 -29.85
N VAL A 259 29.08 -42.26 -30.66
CA VAL A 259 27.95 -43.10 -30.28
C VAL A 259 28.15 -44.50 -30.85
N THR A 260 28.30 -45.50 -29.99
CA THR A 260 28.21 -46.90 -30.41
C THR A 260 26.77 -47.39 -30.24
N VAL A 261 26.04 -47.51 -31.35
CA VAL A 261 24.68 -48.07 -31.38
C VAL A 261 24.75 -49.59 -31.48
N ASN A 262 24.24 -50.31 -30.47
CA ASN A 262 24.09 -51.76 -30.51
C ASN A 262 23.09 -52.13 -31.63
N GLY A 263 23.52 -52.96 -32.60
CA GLY A 263 22.70 -53.39 -33.74
C GLY A 263 23.17 -52.89 -35.11
N ALA A 264 24.19 -52.03 -35.17
CA ALA A 264 24.87 -51.75 -36.44
C ALA A 264 25.60 -53.01 -36.95
N ALA A 265 25.39 -53.38 -38.23
CA ALA A 265 26.04 -54.52 -38.85
C ALA A 265 27.57 -54.38 -38.77
N GLY A 266 28.21 -55.13 -37.86
CA GLY A 266 29.66 -55.10 -37.62
C GLY A 266 30.09 -54.77 -36.18
N ALA A 267 29.18 -54.47 -35.27
CA ALA A 267 29.53 -54.22 -33.87
C ALA A 267 30.03 -55.51 -33.19
N VAL A 268 31.25 -55.47 -32.64
CA VAL A 268 31.82 -56.55 -31.81
C VAL A 268 30.91 -56.73 -30.60
N LEU A 269 30.29 -57.91 -30.48
CA LEU A 269 29.29 -58.29 -29.47
C LEU A 269 29.74 -58.19 -27.99
N ASN A 270 30.97 -57.74 -27.69
CA ASN A 270 31.60 -57.93 -26.37
C ASN A 270 32.29 -56.70 -25.76
N SER A 271 32.16 -55.50 -26.34
CA SER A 271 32.66 -54.27 -25.68
C SER A 271 31.48 -53.37 -25.34
N ALA A 272 31.01 -53.46 -24.09
CA ALA A 272 30.05 -52.49 -23.56
C ALA A 272 30.65 -51.08 -23.71
N PRO A 273 29.88 -50.09 -24.21
CA PRO A 273 30.36 -48.71 -24.27
C PRO A 273 30.85 -48.27 -22.88
N PRO A 274 31.92 -47.47 -22.79
CA PRO A 274 32.33 -46.90 -21.51
C PRO A 274 31.17 -46.06 -20.97
N SER A 275 30.52 -46.57 -19.93
CA SER A 275 29.32 -45.97 -19.33
C SER A 275 29.64 -44.67 -18.60
N LEU A 276 30.89 -44.47 -18.19
CA LEU A 276 31.32 -43.30 -17.43
C LEU A 276 31.17 -41.97 -18.22
N PRO A 277 31.70 -41.80 -19.45
CA PRO A 277 31.44 -40.60 -20.23
C PRO A 277 29.96 -40.29 -20.42
N ILE A 278 29.12 -41.30 -20.65
CA ILE A 278 27.67 -41.11 -20.85
C ILE A 278 27.00 -40.68 -19.53
N ALA A 279 27.39 -41.28 -18.41
CA ALA A 279 26.92 -40.90 -17.08
C ALA A 279 27.30 -39.46 -16.74
N LEU A 280 28.55 -39.06 -16.98
CA LEU A 280 29.04 -37.70 -16.74
C LEU A 280 28.36 -36.68 -17.66
N TRP A 281 28.14 -37.01 -18.93
CA TRP A 281 27.36 -36.17 -19.84
C TRP A 281 25.92 -35.98 -19.36
N LEU A 282 25.25 -37.05 -18.92
CA LEU A 282 23.87 -36.96 -18.42
C LEU A 282 23.78 -36.12 -17.14
N LEU A 283 24.75 -36.27 -16.22
CA LEU A 283 24.88 -35.43 -15.03
C LEU A 283 25.11 -33.95 -15.40
N ALA A 284 26.05 -33.69 -16.31
CA ALA A 284 26.36 -32.33 -16.76
C ALA A 284 25.15 -31.67 -17.46
N CYS A 285 24.45 -32.40 -18.33
CA CYS A 285 23.23 -31.92 -18.97
C CYS A 285 22.11 -31.62 -17.96
N THR A 286 21.90 -32.52 -16.99
CA THR A 286 20.90 -32.33 -15.93
C THR A 286 21.21 -31.10 -15.08
N LEU A 287 22.50 -30.88 -14.79
CA LEU A 287 22.98 -29.70 -14.08
C LEU A 287 22.80 -28.41 -14.89
N LEU A 288 23.34 -28.38 -16.12
CA LEU A 288 23.48 -27.15 -16.91
C LEU A 288 22.19 -26.74 -17.63
N TYR A 289 21.40 -27.70 -18.11
CA TYR A 289 20.15 -27.42 -18.82
C TYR A 289 18.91 -27.58 -17.93
N GLY A 290 19.03 -28.27 -16.79
CA GLY A 290 17.95 -28.46 -15.83
C GLY A 290 18.09 -27.52 -14.63
N LEU A 291 19.03 -27.82 -13.74
CA LEU A 291 19.17 -27.13 -12.45
C LEU A 291 19.55 -25.65 -12.59
N LEU A 292 20.61 -25.36 -13.34
CA LEU A 292 21.18 -24.01 -13.46
C LEU A 292 20.18 -22.95 -13.97
N PRO A 293 19.48 -23.14 -15.11
CA PRO A 293 18.52 -22.14 -15.58
C PRO A 293 17.35 -21.96 -14.61
N ARG A 294 16.98 -23.01 -13.86
CA ARG A 294 15.94 -22.93 -12.83
C ARG A 294 16.42 -22.15 -11.61
N LEU A 295 17.67 -22.32 -11.19
CA LEU A 295 18.29 -21.51 -10.13
C LEU A 295 18.33 -20.03 -10.52
N LEU A 296 18.71 -19.72 -11.76
CA LEU A 296 18.72 -18.34 -12.26
C LEU A 296 17.31 -17.74 -12.28
N ALA A 297 16.34 -18.46 -12.83
CA ALA A 297 14.95 -17.99 -12.88
C ALA A 297 14.35 -17.83 -11.46
N PHE A 298 14.65 -18.76 -10.54
CA PHE A 298 14.31 -18.64 -9.13
C PHE A 298 14.92 -17.39 -8.50
N GLY A 299 16.22 -17.16 -8.69
CA GLY A 299 16.94 -16.00 -8.17
C GLY A 299 16.34 -14.69 -8.66
N VAL A 300 16.10 -14.56 -9.97
CA VAL A 300 15.43 -13.39 -10.55
C VAL A 300 14.04 -13.20 -9.93
N CYS A 301 13.22 -14.25 -9.87
CA CYS A 301 11.89 -14.15 -9.29
C CYS A 301 11.90 -13.74 -7.81
N ALA A 302 12.78 -14.34 -7.02
CA ALA A 302 12.92 -14.06 -5.60
C ALA A 302 13.42 -12.63 -5.38
N VAL A 303 14.45 -12.18 -6.10
CA VAL A 303 14.99 -10.82 -6.00
C VAL A 303 13.91 -9.80 -6.37
N VAL A 304 13.22 -9.97 -7.51
CA VAL A 304 12.16 -9.05 -7.92
C VAL A 304 11.01 -9.06 -6.91
N TRP A 305 10.64 -10.23 -6.37
CA TRP A 305 9.66 -10.34 -5.30
C TRP A 305 10.09 -9.54 -4.06
N PHE A 306 11.28 -9.78 -3.50
CA PHE A 306 11.72 -9.10 -2.28
C PHE A 306 11.86 -7.58 -2.47
N LEU A 307 12.41 -7.14 -3.59
CA LEU A 307 12.55 -5.71 -3.91
C LEU A 307 11.20 -5.01 -4.02
N ARG A 308 10.21 -5.65 -4.66
CA ARG A 308 8.89 -5.04 -4.87
C ARG A 308 7.97 -5.21 -3.67
N ALA A 309 8.02 -6.35 -2.98
CA ALA A 309 7.28 -6.61 -1.75
C ALA A 309 7.72 -5.66 -0.62
N GLY A 310 9.02 -5.32 -0.55
CA GLY A 310 9.55 -4.34 0.41
C GLY A 310 9.18 -2.89 0.11
N ARG A 311 8.56 -2.60 -1.05
CA ARG A 311 8.13 -1.27 -1.49
C ARG A 311 6.61 -1.16 -1.62
N LEU A 312 5.87 -2.13 -1.08
CA LEU A 312 4.41 -2.11 -1.16
C LEU A 312 3.85 -0.95 -0.35
N ARG A 313 2.81 -0.35 -0.89
CA ARG A 313 2.07 0.75 -0.30
C ARG A 313 0.60 0.51 -0.58
N LEU A 314 -0.25 1.03 0.30
CA LEU A 314 -1.69 0.95 0.08
C LEU A 314 -2.06 1.82 -1.13
N ASP A 315 -2.88 1.32 -2.05
CA ASP A 315 -3.31 2.13 -3.18
C ASP A 315 -4.33 3.18 -2.72
N THR A 316 -3.86 4.40 -2.51
CA THR A 316 -4.70 5.54 -2.10
C THR A 316 -5.60 6.06 -3.23
N ARG A 317 -5.53 5.50 -4.45
CA ARG A 317 -6.50 5.80 -5.52
C ARG A 317 -7.79 5.01 -5.37
N ASP A 318 -7.76 3.92 -4.61
CA ASP A 318 -8.93 3.09 -4.38
C ASP A 318 -10.04 3.91 -3.68
N PRO A 319 -11.27 3.96 -4.23
CA PRO A 319 -12.37 4.71 -3.63
C PRO A 319 -12.64 4.33 -2.16
N TYR A 320 -12.53 3.04 -1.81
CA TYR A 320 -12.77 2.57 -0.45
C TYR A 320 -11.72 3.15 0.52
N PHE A 321 -10.44 3.05 0.17
CA PHE A 321 -9.36 3.55 1.04
C PHE A 321 -9.38 5.08 1.14
N ARG A 322 -9.80 5.80 0.08
CA ARG A 322 -10.02 7.26 0.15
C ARG A 322 -11.15 7.65 1.09
N GLN A 323 -12.27 6.92 1.05
CA GLN A 323 -13.37 7.18 1.98
C GLN A 323 -12.95 6.94 3.43
N LEU A 324 -12.16 5.88 3.68
CA LEU A 324 -11.65 5.59 5.00
C LEU A 324 -10.61 6.63 5.47
N ALA A 325 -9.73 7.09 4.58
CA ALA A 325 -8.83 8.21 4.83
C ALA A 325 -9.59 9.48 5.24
N ALA A 326 -10.68 9.82 4.53
CA ALA A 326 -11.52 10.96 4.88
C ALA A 326 -12.17 10.82 6.27
N ARG A 327 -12.57 9.61 6.67
CA ARG A 327 -13.06 9.34 8.04
C ARG A 327 -11.97 9.58 9.10
N PHE A 328 -10.72 9.19 8.84
CA PHE A 328 -9.59 9.50 9.73
C PHE A 328 -9.22 10.98 9.75
N ALA A 329 -9.32 11.68 8.60
CA ALA A 329 -9.10 13.12 8.53
C ALA A 329 -10.15 13.89 9.34
N ALA A 330 -11.41 13.44 9.33
CA ALA A 330 -12.48 14.02 10.15
C ALA A 330 -12.28 13.81 11.66
N MET A 331 -11.45 12.84 12.06
CA MET A 331 -11.04 12.61 13.45
C MET A 331 -9.85 13.46 13.89
N ALA A 332 -9.06 13.98 12.94
CA ALA A 332 -7.98 14.90 13.29
C ALA A 332 -8.59 16.23 13.76
N PRO A 333 -8.06 16.84 14.84
CA PRO A 333 -8.36 18.25 15.09
C PRO A 333 -7.98 19.03 13.83
N ALA A 334 -8.84 19.92 13.36
CA ALA A 334 -8.65 20.65 12.10
C ALA A 334 -7.39 21.53 12.18
N THR A 335 -6.23 20.95 11.90
CA THR A 335 -4.98 21.64 11.67
C THR A 335 -4.89 21.91 10.17
N VAL A 336 -5.24 23.13 9.78
CA VAL A 336 -4.91 23.67 8.47
C VAL A 336 -3.49 24.26 8.57
N VAL A 337 -2.58 23.72 7.76
CA VAL A 337 -1.22 24.22 7.44
C VAL A 337 -1.34 24.68 5.97
N ASP A 338 -0.94 25.86 5.50
CA ASP A 338 0.34 26.55 5.66
C ASP A 338 0.16 28.05 5.32
N ALA A 339 0.69 28.94 6.17
CA ALA A 339 1.12 30.27 5.79
C ALA A 339 2.45 30.48 6.52
N GLU A 340 3.54 30.26 5.79
CA GLU A 340 4.91 30.37 6.24
C GLU A 340 5.11 31.70 6.99
N HIS A 341 5.62 31.60 8.23
CA HIS A 341 5.91 32.64 9.23
C HIS A 341 4.90 32.93 10.35
N ALA A 342 3.83 32.15 10.52
CA ALA A 342 3.10 32.18 11.79
C ALA A 342 3.85 31.40 12.88
N ALA A 343 4.38 32.09 13.90
CA ALA A 343 5.02 31.45 15.05
C ALA A 343 4.10 30.39 15.69
N PRO A 344 4.64 29.26 16.21
CA PRO A 344 3.83 28.22 16.84
C PRO A 344 2.92 28.79 17.92
N ARG A 345 1.62 28.55 17.79
CA ARG A 345 0.62 29.01 18.76
C ARG A 345 0.68 28.11 20.00
N GLU A 346 0.89 28.69 21.16
CA GLU A 346 0.83 27.94 22.42
C GLU A 346 -0.58 27.38 22.65
N PRO A 347 -0.72 26.09 22.99
CA PRO A 347 -2.01 25.49 23.28
C PRO A 347 -2.66 26.20 24.48
N GLY A 348 -3.92 26.60 24.33
CA GLY A 348 -4.72 27.25 25.38
C GLY A 348 -4.93 28.76 25.23
N ARG A 349 -4.33 29.42 24.23
CA ARG A 349 -4.46 30.88 24.05
C ARG A 349 -5.60 31.27 23.11
N LEU A 350 -6.59 32.01 23.64
CA LEU A 350 -7.80 32.39 22.92
C LEU A 350 -7.55 33.41 21.79
N PHE A 351 -6.61 34.34 21.98
CA PHE A 351 -6.31 35.46 21.07
C PHE A 351 -4.89 35.41 20.48
N ARG A 352 -4.66 36.10 19.36
CA ARG A 352 -3.31 36.35 18.80
C ARG A 352 -2.58 37.38 19.66
N THR A 353 -1.25 37.25 19.73
CA THR A 353 -0.42 38.26 20.39
C THR A 353 -0.26 39.47 19.47
N PRO A 354 -0.63 40.69 19.89
CA PRO A 354 -0.27 41.88 19.16
C PRO A 354 1.25 42.08 19.18
N VAL A 355 1.80 42.66 18.12
CA VAL A 355 3.22 43.02 18.05
C VAL A 355 3.41 44.34 18.80
N PRO A 356 4.31 44.43 19.80
CA PRO A 356 4.55 45.67 20.52
C PRO A 356 4.93 46.82 19.57
N GLY A 357 4.26 47.96 19.71
CA GLY A 357 4.53 49.17 18.91
C GLY A 357 3.83 49.24 17.55
N VAL A 358 3.02 48.24 17.18
CA VAL A 358 2.18 48.27 15.97
C VAL A 358 0.74 48.61 16.36
N PRO A 359 0.10 49.63 15.75
CA PRO A 359 -1.31 49.93 15.98
C PRO A 359 -2.20 48.72 15.64
N VAL A 360 -3.15 48.42 16.51
CA VAL A 360 -4.08 47.30 16.38
C VAL A 360 -5.42 47.84 15.86
N PRO A 361 -5.79 47.63 14.59
CA PRO A 361 -6.98 48.24 13.99
C PRO A 361 -8.27 47.72 14.63
N GLY A 362 -9.30 48.57 14.70
CA GLY A 362 -10.64 48.18 15.12
C GLY A 362 -11.45 47.58 13.98
N VAL A 363 -12.16 46.47 14.22
CA VAL A 363 -13.06 45.83 13.24
C VAL A 363 -14.41 45.55 13.85
N LEU A 364 -15.47 45.88 13.12
CA LEU A 364 -16.86 45.68 13.53
C LEU A 364 -17.51 44.55 12.71
N ILE A 365 -18.09 43.56 13.38
CA ILE A 365 -18.71 42.39 12.72
C ILE A 365 -20.14 42.22 13.21
N GLY A 366 -21.11 42.36 12.30
CA GLY A 366 -22.51 42.07 12.55
C GLY A 366 -22.84 40.64 12.11
N PHE A 367 -23.18 39.79 13.06
CA PHE A 367 -23.44 38.37 12.80
C PHE A 367 -24.93 38.06 12.88
N GLU A 368 -25.49 37.55 11.78
CA GLU A 368 -26.90 37.12 11.68
C GLU A 368 -27.89 38.21 12.13
N LEU A 369 -27.56 39.47 11.84
CA LEU A 369 -28.42 40.61 12.18
C LEU A 369 -29.64 40.70 11.25
N PRO A 370 -30.87 40.89 11.78
CA PRO A 370 -32.09 41.08 11.00
C PRO A 370 -31.93 42.19 9.96
N ALA A 371 -32.52 42.04 8.77
CA ALA A 371 -32.37 42.98 7.65
C ALA A 371 -32.67 44.43 8.05
N GLU A 372 -33.64 44.61 8.95
CA GLU A 372 -34.15 45.89 9.46
C GLU A 372 -33.24 46.54 10.52
N ALA A 373 -32.23 45.82 11.04
CA ALA A 373 -31.29 46.36 12.00
C ALA A 373 -30.38 47.40 11.33
N ALA A 374 -30.31 48.60 11.94
CA ALA A 374 -29.40 49.64 11.50
C ALA A 374 -27.94 49.18 11.63
N TRP A 375 -27.21 49.20 10.52
CA TRP A 375 -25.83 48.73 10.43
C TRP A 375 -24.98 49.66 9.54
N PRO A 376 -23.81 50.15 10.01
CA PRO A 376 -23.25 49.98 11.36
C PRO A 376 -24.14 50.61 12.45
N PRO A 377 -24.03 50.19 13.72
CA PRO A 377 -24.87 50.67 14.80
C PRO A 377 -24.66 52.17 15.06
N ALA A 378 -25.76 52.90 15.28
CA ALA A 378 -25.70 54.30 15.68
C ALA A 378 -25.12 54.43 17.09
N GLY A 379 -24.28 55.44 17.32
CA GLY A 379 -23.65 55.72 18.62
C GLY A 379 -22.25 55.14 18.81
N LEU A 380 -21.64 54.56 17.76
CA LEU A 380 -20.21 54.30 17.71
C LEU A 380 -19.55 55.32 16.77
N ASP A 381 -18.46 55.94 17.23
CA ASP A 381 -17.66 56.82 16.38
C ASP A 381 -16.98 56.02 15.27
N ALA A 382 -17.17 56.44 14.02
CA ALA A 382 -16.59 55.81 12.84
C ALA A 382 -15.05 55.88 12.82
N ALA A 383 -14.44 56.77 13.59
CA ALA A 383 -12.98 56.84 13.73
C ALA A 383 -12.37 55.66 14.51
N LEU A 384 -13.18 54.87 15.22
CA LEU A 384 -12.71 53.79 16.11
C LEU A 384 -12.57 52.42 15.43
N TYR A 385 -13.01 52.28 14.18
CA TYR A 385 -12.93 51.03 13.42
C TYR A 385 -12.64 51.31 11.95
N GLU A 386 -11.78 50.50 11.35
CA GLU A 386 -11.36 50.64 9.95
C GLU A 386 -12.17 49.76 9.01
N GLN A 387 -12.70 48.64 9.53
CA GLN A 387 -13.44 47.66 8.74
C GLN A 387 -14.78 47.32 9.37
N VAL A 388 -15.80 47.20 8.52
CA VAL A 388 -17.17 46.87 8.92
C VAL A 388 -17.68 45.71 8.07
N HIS A 389 -18.10 44.64 8.72
CA HIS A 389 -18.64 43.45 8.07
C HIS A 389 -20.05 43.14 8.58
N ARG A 390 -20.91 42.66 7.69
CA ARG A 390 -22.22 42.10 8.02
C ARG A 390 -22.33 40.74 7.34
N ILE A 391 -22.53 39.68 8.11
CA ILE A 391 -22.62 38.32 7.56
C ILE A 391 -23.90 37.63 8.00
N SER A 392 -24.48 36.85 7.09
CA SER A 392 -25.72 36.09 7.33
C SER A 392 -25.46 34.69 7.88
N GLY A 393 -24.20 34.35 8.13
CA GLY A 393 -23.81 33.08 8.73
C GLY A 393 -23.57 31.93 7.74
N THR A 394 -23.60 32.17 6.43
CA THR A 394 -23.29 31.13 5.44
C THR A 394 -21.82 30.69 5.53
N MET A 395 -21.54 29.44 5.12
CA MET A 395 -20.18 28.89 5.18
C MET A 395 -19.17 29.72 4.37
N SER A 396 -19.57 30.18 3.19
CA SER A 396 -18.73 31.01 2.32
C SER A 396 -18.43 32.39 2.91
N GLU A 397 -19.42 33.08 3.49
CA GLU A 397 -19.22 34.40 4.12
C GLU A 397 -18.32 34.28 5.35
N ARG A 398 -18.54 33.25 6.18
CA ARG A 398 -17.69 33.01 7.36
C ARG A 398 -16.25 32.71 6.96
N LEU A 399 -16.04 31.87 5.94
CA LEU A 399 -14.69 31.53 5.46
C LEU A 399 -13.98 32.77 4.89
N GLN A 400 -14.67 33.59 4.09
CA GLN A 400 -14.09 34.82 3.55
C GLN A 400 -13.67 35.80 4.65
N LEU A 401 -14.54 36.03 5.63
CA LEU A 401 -14.24 36.92 6.76
C LEU A 401 -13.07 36.41 7.60
N LEU A 402 -13.06 35.13 7.96
CA LEU A 402 -11.97 34.55 8.77
C LEU A 402 -10.63 34.57 8.01
N THR A 403 -10.66 34.34 6.69
CA THR A 403 -9.46 34.46 5.85
C THR A 403 -8.94 35.89 5.81
N ALA A 404 -9.83 36.89 5.74
CA ALA A 404 -9.45 38.30 5.79
C ALA A 404 -8.83 38.68 7.15
N LEU A 405 -9.41 38.22 8.26
CA LEU A 405 -8.87 38.45 9.61
C LEU A 405 -7.51 37.76 9.83
N ALA A 406 -7.36 36.53 9.34
CA ALA A 406 -6.13 35.76 9.48
C ALA A 406 -4.96 36.35 8.67
N SER A 407 -5.25 36.90 7.49
CA SER A 407 -4.23 37.50 6.60
C SER A 407 -3.82 38.92 7.00
N GLY A 408 -4.60 39.59 7.84
CA GLY A 408 -4.31 40.93 8.35
C GLY A 408 -3.46 40.96 9.64
N PRO A 409 -3.00 42.16 10.06
CA PRO A 409 -2.46 42.36 11.39
C PRO A 409 -3.52 41.99 12.44
N PRO A 410 -3.12 41.53 13.65
CA PRO A 410 -4.06 41.29 14.73
C PRO A 410 -4.93 42.52 14.97
N ALA A 411 -6.25 42.36 15.04
CA ALA A 411 -7.22 43.44 15.19
C ALA A 411 -7.97 43.38 16.53
N ASN A 412 -8.56 44.49 16.95
CA ASN A 412 -9.52 44.55 18.05
C ASN A 412 -10.92 44.42 17.47
N VAL A 413 -11.61 43.32 17.75
CA VAL A 413 -12.87 42.99 17.08
C VAL A 413 -14.06 43.11 18.01
N LEU A 414 -15.05 43.90 17.60
CA LEU A 414 -16.35 43.97 18.25
C LEU A 414 -17.37 43.16 17.42
N VAL A 415 -17.85 42.06 18.00
CA VAL A 415 -18.89 41.23 17.37
C VAL A 415 -20.25 41.62 17.93
N VAL A 416 -21.14 42.01 17.03
CA VAL A 416 -22.49 42.45 17.34
C VAL A 416 -23.48 41.36 16.97
N PHE A 417 -24.25 40.93 17.96
CA PHE A 417 -25.37 40.01 17.81
C PHE A 417 -26.67 40.75 18.13
N THR A 418 -27.81 40.27 17.65
CA THR A 418 -29.11 40.79 18.10
C THR A 418 -29.43 40.29 19.52
N ALA A 419 -29.85 41.19 20.40
CA ALA A 419 -30.23 40.87 21.78
C ALA A 419 -31.45 39.93 21.88
N ALA A 420 -32.26 39.84 20.82
CA ALA A 420 -33.38 38.91 20.71
C ALA A 420 -32.94 37.48 20.36
N ALA A 421 -31.74 37.28 19.79
CA ALA A 421 -31.23 35.96 19.47
C ALA A 421 -30.77 35.23 20.73
N SER A 422 -30.84 33.89 20.68
CA SER A 422 -30.29 33.04 21.73
C SER A 422 -28.93 32.50 21.29
N PRO A 423 -27.91 32.51 22.17
CA PRO A 423 -26.62 31.93 21.85
C PRO A 423 -26.78 30.43 21.57
N ASP A 424 -26.30 29.99 20.41
CA ASP A 424 -26.36 28.60 19.97
C ASP A 424 -24.96 28.08 19.62
N ARG A 425 -24.89 26.81 19.17
CA ARG A 425 -23.61 26.21 18.76
C ARG A 425 -23.00 26.93 17.55
N GLY A 426 -23.79 27.61 16.72
CA GLY A 426 -23.34 28.37 15.57
C GLY A 426 -22.61 29.65 15.98
N ALA A 427 -23.24 30.44 16.85
CA ALA A 427 -22.69 31.65 17.45
C ALA A 427 -21.43 31.36 18.28
N GLU A 428 -21.43 30.26 19.07
CA GLU A 428 -20.25 29.84 19.83
C GLU A 428 -19.07 29.55 18.90
N ARG A 429 -19.30 28.71 17.88
CA ARG A 429 -18.26 28.33 16.93
C ARG A 429 -17.72 29.55 16.20
N PHE A 430 -18.60 30.44 15.78
CA PHE A 430 -18.20 31.67 15.10
C PHE A 430 -17.36 32.57 16.01
N LEU A 431 -17.79 32.81 17.26
CA LEU A 431 -17.06 33.66 18.19
C LEU A 431 -15.68 33.08 18.51
N ARG A 432 -15.56 31.75 18.69
CA ARG A 432 -14.26 31.07 18.87
C ARG A 432 -13.35 31.21 17.66
N GLN A 433 -13.90 31.07 16.45
CA GLN A 433 -13.14 31.25 15.21
C GLN A 433 -12.64 32.69 15.06
N VAL A 434 -13.48 33.70 15.35
CA VAL A 434 -13.06 35.11 15.34
C VAL A 434 -11.99 35.37 16.41
N CYS A 435 -12.21 34.91 17.65
CA CYS A 435 -11.24 35.08 18.73
C CYS A 435 -9.86 34.51 18.36
N ALA A 436 -9.84 33.37 17.65
CA ALA A 436 -8.60 32.78 17.21
C ALA A 436 -7.79 33.71 16.31
N GLU A 437 -8.40 34.56 15.49
CA GLU A 437 -7.70 35.37 14.49
C GLU A 437 -7.35 36.81 14.93
N VAL A 438 -7.71 37.21 16.15
CA VAL A 438 -7.72 38.63 16.57
C VAL A 438 -6.92 38.87 17.85
N ALA A 439 -6.54 40.13 18.12
CA ALA A 439 -5.79 40.53 19.32
C ALA A 439 -6.67 40.59 20.57
N ALA A 440 -7.90 41.07 20.41
CA ALA A 440 -8.91 41.12 21.46
C ALA A 440 -10.31 41.03 20.82
N CYS A 441 -11.27 40.50 21.57
CA CYS A 441 -12.66 40.40 21.13
C CYS A 441 -13.61 40.91 22.21
N ALA A 442 -14.62 41.66 21.79
CA ALA A 442 -15.76 42.04 22.60
C ALA A 442 -17.07 41.60 21.93
N LEU A 443 -18.06 41.30 22.76
CA LEU A 443 -19.40 40.97 22.33
C LEU A 443 -20.38 42.05 22.79
N TRP A 444 -21.18 42.55 21.86
CA TRP A 444 -22.28 43.48 22.13
C TRP A 444 -23.62 42.92 21.61
N PRO A 445 -24.61 42.69 22.49
CA PRO A 445 -25.98 42.43 22.06
C PRO A 445 -26.70 43.74 21.69
N GLN A 446 -26.84 44.02 20.41
CA GLN A 446 -27.60 45.19 19.93
C GLN A 446 -29.10 44.98 20.17
N ALA A 447 -29.75 45.99 20.77
CA ALA A 447 -31.19 45.98 20.99
C ALA A 447 -31.95 45.79 19.66
N SER A 448 -32.98 44.95 19.65
CA SER A 448 -33.80 44.72 18.47
C SER A 448 -34.88 45.81 18.34
N SER A 449 -35.61 45.80 17.22
CA SER A 449 -36.75 46.69 17.00
C SER A 449 -37.90 46.47 18.00
N ASN A 450 -37.92 45.35 18.72
CA ASN A 450 -38.89 45.04 19.77
C ASN A 450 -38.20 44.76 21.11
N PRO A 451 -38.00 45.80 21.96
CA PRO A 451 -37.28 45.68 23.22
C PRO A 451 -37.83 44.63 24.20
N LYS A 452 -39.10 44.21 24.06
CA LYS A 452 -39.69 43.17 24.91
C LYS A 452 -39.14 41.76 24.63
N GLN A 453 -38.53 41.54 23.46
CA GLN A 453 -37.95 40.25 23.07
C GLN A 453 -36.45 40.15 23.40
N ASP A 454 -35.82 41.28 23.71
CA ASP A 454 -34.39 41.34 24.00
C ASP A 454 -34.07 40.71 25.35
N LYS A 455 -33.08 39.81 25.35
CA LYS A 455 -32.59 39.14 26.57
C LYS A 455 -31.06 39.20 26.61
N PRO A 456 -30.46 40.40 26.72
CA PRO A 456 -29.00 40.56 26.73
C PRO A 456 -28.36 39.79 27.90
N GLU A 457 -29.01 39.68 29.05
CA GLU A 457 -28.50 38.94 30.22
C GLU A 457 -28.16 37.47 29.89
N ARG A 458 -28.90 36.85 28.96
CA ARG A 458 -28.63 35.47 28.50
C ARG A 458 -27.27 35.32 27.83
N TRP A 459 -26.83 36.33 27.09
CA TRP A 459 -25.51 36.33 26.46
C TRP A 459 -24.40 36.50 27.50
N ALA A 460 -24.62 37.30 28.54
CA ALA A 460 -23.68 37.44 29.66
C ALA A 460 -23.55 36.13 30.45
N GLU A 461 -24.66 35.49 30.80
CA GLU A 461 -24.66 34.18 31.47
C GLU A 461 -23.96 33.11 30.64
N TRP A 462 -24.23 33.08 29.33
CA TRP A 462 -23.62 32.13 28.40
C TRP A 462 -22.11 32.33 28.24
N LEU A 463 -21.63 33.57 28.13
CA LEU A 463 -20.19 33.87 28.10
C LEU A 463 -19.48 33.41 29.38
N ASN A 464 -20.13 33.57 30.54
CA ASN A 464 -19.61 33.12 31.82
C ASN A 464 -19.60 31.59 31.98
N ALA A 465 -20.55 30.89 31.34
CA ALA A 465 -20.68 29.43 31.39
C ALA A 465 -19.76 28.69 30.39
N THR A 466 -19.15 29.40 29.43
CA THR A 466 -18.28 28.83 28.40
C THR A 466 -16.81 29.20 28.64
N ASP A 467 -15.88 28.54 27.94
CA ASP A 467 -14.45 28.89 27.96
C ASP A 467 -14.13 30.22 27.23
N LEU A 468 -15.12 31.08 27.02
CA LEU A 468 -15.02 32.36 26.31
C LEU A 468 -14.95 33.56 27.27
N LYS A 469 -14.64 33.34 28.55
CA LYS A 469 -14.55 34.38 29.59
C LYS A 469 -13.60 35.54 29.27
N ALA A 470 -12.64 35.32 28.37
CA ALA A 470 -11.71 36.35 27.92
C ALA A 470 -12.30 37.31 26.87
N VAL A 471 -13.47 36.99 26.30
CA VAL A 471 -14.24 37.92 25.45
C VAL A 471 -14.88 38.97 26.35
N ALA A 472 -14.62 40.24 26.06
CA ALA A 472 -15.18 41.33 26.84
C ALA A 472 -16.70 41.45 26.59
N TRP A 473 -17.46 41.61 27.66
CA TRP A 473 -18.90 41.83 27.58
C TRP A 473 -19.21 43.32 27.54
N CYS A 474 -19.94 43.78 26.52
CA CYS A 474 -20.36 45.16 26.34
C CYS A 474 -21.90 45.25 26.31
N PRO A 475 -22.57 45.52 27.45
CA PRO A 475 -24.03 45.49 27.51
C PRO A 475 -24.71 46.68 26.81
N ALA A 476 -24.04 47.83 26.73
CA ALA A 476 -24.57 49.04 26.10
C ALA A 476 -23.62 49.59 25.00
N PRO A 477 -24.12 50.42 24.06
CA PRO A 477 -23.28 51.07 23.04
C PRO A 477 -22.13 51.87 23.64
N ALA A 478 -22.35 52.55 24.78
CA ALA A 478 -21.31 53.30 25.48
C ALA A 478 -20.19 52.40 26.05
N ASP A 479 -20.47 51.13 26.35
CA ASP A 479 -19.45 50.16 26.79
C ASP A 479 -18.61 49.68 25.61
N ALA A 480 -19.27 49.39 24.49
CA ALA A 480 -18.62 49.03 23.24
C ALA A 480 -17.70 50.16 22.72
N GLN A 481 -18.16 51.41 22.80
CA GLN A 481 -17.36 52.59 22.46
C GLN A 481 -16.13 52.71 23.36
N ARG A 482 -16.32 52.68 24.69
CA ARG A 482 -15.21 52.77 25.66
C ARG A 482 -14.20 51.63 25.49
N TRP A 483 -14.66 50.42 25.16
CA TRP A 483 -13.78 49.29 24.90
C TRP A 483 -12.92 49.49 23.66
N LEU A 484 -13.49 50.02 22.58
CA LEU A 484 -12.74 50.36 21.36
C LEU A 484 -11.75 51.52 21.62
N GLU A 485 -12.18 52.59 22.29
CA GLU A 485 -11.33 53.74 22.66
C GLU A 485 -10.11 53.32 23.49
N ALA A 486 -10.33 52.51 24.53
CA ALA A 486 -9.26 52.01 25.40
C ALA A 486 -8.21 51.17 24.64
N ARG A 487 -8.57 50.60 23.49
CA ARG A 487 -7.73 49.74 22.66
C ARG A 487 -7.18 50.43 21.41
N ALA A 488 -7.67 51.63 21.10
CA ALA A 488 -7.13 52.49 20.06
C ALA A 488 -5.90 53.29 20.55
N HIS A 489 -5.68 53.39 21.86
CA HIS A 489 -4.65 54.24 22.49
C HIS A 489 -3.58 53.47 23.29
N GLY A 490 -3.63 52.14 23.28
CA GLY A 490 -2.66 51.27 23.96
C GLY A 490 -2.11 50.23 23.00
#